data_AF-A0AAQ4QHF3-F1
#
_entry.id   AF-A0AAQ4QHF3-F1
#
_cell.length_a   1.000
_cell.length_b   1.000
_cell.length_c   1.000
_cell.angle_alpha   90.00
_cell.angle_beta   90.00
_cell.angle_gamma   90.00
#
_symmetry.space_group_name_H-M   'P 1'
#
loop_
_entity.id
_entity.type
_entity.pdbx_description
1 polymer ?
#
loop_
_entity_poly.entity_id
_entity_poly.type
_entity_poly.pdbx_seq_one_letter_code
_entity_poly.pdbx_strand_id
1 'polypeptide(L)'
;MTRKVNWNLKFSFILVQELVLDNCRSGEGKIEGITEEFSNLELLSLINVGLTSVADIPKLDKLKKLELSDNRISGGLEVLAERLVNLTHLNLSGNKFKDISTLEPLKKLPQLKSLDLFNCEVTNLADYRESIFKLLPQLTYLDGYDIDDCEASDSDGEGDGVEDEDEEGLEGESEDFDEEEEEDEEDVVAEEDDSADDSADEEEGEVNGDLDSEDEEDEDDDDDDEDSSPAKGEKRKRDPEDEEDEEEDD
;
A
#
# COMPACT_ATOMS: atom_id res chain seq x y z
N MET A 1 -20.36 4.28 -20.19
CA MET A 1 -20.71 3.51 -18.99
C MET A 1 -19.56 3.60 -18.00
N THR A 2 -19.66 4.48 -17.00
CA THR A 2 -18.75 4.53 -15.86
C THR A 2 -19.05 3.32 -14.98
N ARG A 3 -18.13 2.36 -14.89
CA ARG A 3 -18.24 1.28 -13.91
C ARG A 3 -17.94 1.89 -12.54
N LYS A 4 -18.99 2.15 -11.75
CA LYS A 4 -18.84 2.39 -10.31
C LYS A 4 -18.66 1.02 -9.65
N VAL A 5 -17.48 0.79 -9.09
CA VAL A 5 -17.23 -0.40 -8.27
C VAL A 5 -18.04 -0.22 -6.98
N ASN A 6 -18.92 -1.18 -6.69
CA ASN A 6 -19.78 -1.16 -5.51
C ASN A 6 -19.14 -2.08 -4.46
N TRP A 7 -18.44 -1.48 -3.50
CA TRP A 7 -17.59 -2.16 -2.50
C TRP A 7 -18.38 -2.85 -1.36
N ASN A 8 -19.68 -3.13 -1.57
CA ASN A 8 -20.61 -3.61 -0.54
C ASN A 8 -20.81 -5.14 -0.51
N LEU A 9 -19.92 -5.91 -1.13
CA LEU A 9 -19.90 -7.35 -0.90
C LEU A 9 -19.00 -7.63 0.31
N LYS A 10 -19.55 -8.35 1.30
CA LYS A 10 -18.83 -8.95 2.44
C LYS A 10 -17.78 -9.96 1.94
N PHE A 11 -16.77 -9.48 1.24
CA PHE A 11 -15.54 -10.23 1.00
C PHE A 11 -14.65 -10.04 2.21
N SER A 12 -14.07 -11.13 2.70
CA SER A 12 -13.03 -11.07 3.69
C SER A 12 -11.78 -10.47 3.02
N PHE A 13 -11.56 -9.17 3.18
CA PHE A 13 -10.44 -8.45 2.54
C PHE A 13 -9.07 -9.05 2.91
N ILE A 14 -9.01 -9.74 4.05
CA ILE A 14 -7.87 -10.52 4.51
C ILE A 14 -7.49 -11.71 3.60
N LEU A 15 -8.29 -12.13 2.62
CA LEU A 15 -7.90 -13.22 1.71
C LEU A 15 -7.40 -12.72 0.34
N VAL A 16 -7.46 -11.40 0.09
CA VAL A 16 -7.13 -10.85 -1.22
C VAL A 16 -5.63 -10.64 -1.31
N GLN A 17 -4.97 -11.37 -2.21
CA GLN A 17 -3.54 -11.22 -2.53
C GLN A 17 -3.31 -10.33 -3.75
N GLU A 18 -4.25 -10.28 -4.68
CA GLU A 18 -4.14 -9.47 -5.89
C GLU A 18 -5.38 -8.62 -6.09
N LEU A 19 -5.18 -7.34 -6.39
CA LEU A 19 -6.25 -6.39 -6.66
C LEU A 19 -5.94 -5.59 -7.91
N VAL A 20 -6.78 -5.75 -8.93
CA VAL A 20 -6.65 -5.05 -10.22
C VAL A 20 -7.82 -4.10 -10.40
N LEU A 21 -7.51 -2.81 -10.51
CA LEU A 21 -8.48 -1.71 -10.63
C LEU A 21 -8.24 -0.86 -11.87
N ASP A 22 -7.57 -1.41 -12.87
CA ASP A 22 -7.20 -0.70 -14.09
C ASP A 22 -8.41 -0.09 -14.79
N ASN A 23 -8.20 1.10 -15.38
CA ASN A 23 -9.22 1.86 -16.09
C ASN A 23 -10.43 2.26 -15.22
N CYS A 24 -10.36 2.11 -13.90
CA CYS A 24 -11.33 2.68 -12.97
C CYS A 24 -10.98 4.15 -12.73
N ARG A 25 -11.98 5.04 -12.70
CA ARG A 25 -11.70 6.46 -12.46
C ARG A 25 -11.56 6.74 -10.97
N SER A 26 -10.43 7.29 -10.55
CA SER A 26 -10.25 7.81 -9.19
C SER A 26 -11.09 9.07 -8.94
N GLY A 27 -11.54 9.24 -7.70
CA GLY A 27 -12.05 10.51 -7.19
C GLY A 27 -10.89 11.49 -7.06
N GLU A 28 -11.00 12.67 -7.69
CA GLU A 28 -10.00 13.76 -7.57
C GLU A 28 -8.53 13.42 -7.86
N GLY A 29 -8.24 12.28 -8.50
CA GLY A 29 -6.86 11.84 -8.73
C GLY A 29 -6.20 11.21 -7.50
N LYS A 30 -7.00 10.70 -6.54
CA LYS A 30 -6.55 10.09 -5.28
C LYS A 30 -6.94 8.62 -5.17
N ILE A 31 -6.24 7.89 -4.30
CA ILE A 31 -6.58 6.51 -3.97
C ILE A 31 -7.74 6.53 -2.97
N GLU A 32 -8.84 5.84 -3.30
CA GLU A 32 -10.03 5.76 -2.44
C GLU A 32 -10.50 4.31 -2.35
N GLY A 33 -11.00 3.92 -1.17
CA GLY A 33 -11.58 2.58 -0.94
C GLY A 33 -10.57 1.46 -0.71
N ILE A 34 -9.27 1.72 -0.85
CA ILE A 34 -8.20 0.82 -0.42
C ILE A 34 -7.81 1.22 1.00
N THR A 35 -7.95 0.30 1.95
CA THR A 35 -7.67 0.51 3.38
C THR A 35 -6.60 -0.47 3.87
N GLU A 36 -6.17 -0.34 5.13
CA GLU A 36 -5.23 -1.26 5.76
C GLU A 36 -5.83 -2.67 6.01
N GLU A 37 -7.12 -2.88 5.72
CA GLU A 37 -7.77 -4.21 5.82
C GLU A 37 -7.29 -5.19 4.76
N PHE A 38 -6.70 -4.69 3.67
CA PHE A 38 -6.06 -5.49 2.61
C PHE A 38 -4.65 -5.96 3.04
N SER A 39 -4.53 -6.47 4.25
CA SER A 39 -3.25 -6.79 4.89
C SER A 39 -2.46 -7.92 4.22
N ASN A 40 -3.13 -8.76 3.42
CA ASN A 40 -2.52 -9.85 2.66
C ASN A 40 -2.32 -9.53 1.18
N LEU A 41 -2.50 -8.27 0.78
CA LEU A 41 -2.32 -7.85 -0.61
C LEU A 41 -0.84 -7.85 -0.99
N GLU A 42 -0.50 -8.61 -2.03
CA GLU A 42 0.85 -8.74 -2.60
C GLU A 42 1.00 -7.98 -3.92
N LEU A 43 -0.08 -7.86 -4.69
CA LEU A 43 -0.13 -7.13 -5.97
C LEU A 43 -1.28 -6.13 -6.00
N LEU A 44 -0.96 -4.88 -6.33
CA LEU A 44 -1.94 -3.82 -6.58
C LEU A 44 -1.72 -3.21 -7.96
N SER A 45 -2.74 -3.26 -8.81
CA SER A 45 -2.73 -2.63 -10.13
C SER A 45 -3.76 -1.50 -10.23
N LEU A 46 -3.27 -0.31 -10.55
CA LEU A 46 -4.00 0.94 -10.68
C LEU A 46 -3.61 1.63 -11.98
N ILE A 47 -3.66 0.89 -13.10
CA ILE A 47 -3.24 1.42 -14.41
C ILE A 47 -4.34 2.30 -15.01
N ASN A 48 -3.95 3.46 -15.54
CA ASN A 48 -4.87 4.38 -16.25
C ASN A 48 -6.12 4.75 -15.44
N VAL A 49 -5.94 5.03 -14.15
CA VAL A 49 -7.03 5.40 -13.25
C VAL A 49 -7.18 6.92 -13.08
N GLY A 50 -6.18 7.68 -13.56
CA GLY A 50 -6.14 9.14 -13.50
C GLY A 50 -5.58 9.68 -12.17
N LEU A 51 -4.77 8.89 -11.46
CA LEU A 51 -4.10 9.33 -10.23
C LEU A 51 -3.14 10.49 -10.51
N THR A 52 -3.13 11.46 -9.61
CA THR A 52 -2.15 12.57 -9.59
C THR A 52 -1.19 12.48 -8.42
N SER A 53 -1.52 11.65 -7.42
CA SER A 53 -0.71 11.44 -6.22
C SER A 53 -0.90 10.02 -5.69
N VAL A 54 0.09 9.56 -4.93
CA VAL A 54 0.07 8.30 -4.18
C VAL A 54 -0.01 8.53 -2.66
N ALA A 55 -0.21 9.77 -2.22
CA ALA A 55 -0.20 10.16 -0.79
C ALA A 55 -1.22 9.39 0.07
N ASP A 56 -2.34 8.98 -0.52
CA ASP A 56 -3.43 8.29 0.17
C ASP A 56 -3.25 6.76 0.19
N ILE A 57 -2.09 6.23 -0.21
CA ILE A 57 -1.85 4.79 -0.14
C ILE A 57 -1.81 4.32 1.31
N PRO A 58 -2.61 3.31 1.71
CA PRO A 58 -2.58 2.78 3.05
C PRO A 58 -1.27 2.02 3.31
N LYS A 59 -1.00 1.72 4.58
CA LYS A 59 0.08 0.82 4.94
C LYS A 59 -0.26 -0.61 4.48
N LEU A 60 0.56 -1.17 3.59
CA LEU A 60 0.38 -2.51 3.01
C LEU A 60 1.68 -3.28 3.12
N ASP A 61 1.91 -3.89 4.28
CA ASP A 61 3.20 -4.50 4.63
C ASP A 61 3.55 -5.70 3.74
N LYS A 62 2.57 -6.40 3.16
CA LYS A 62 2.81 -7.56 2.28
C LYS A 62 2.88 -7.21 0.79
N LEU A 63 2.70 -5.94 0.42
CA LEU A 63 2.67 -5.54 -0.98
C LEU A 63 4.08 -5.64 -1.59
N LYS A 64 4.21 -6.50 -2.61
CA LYS A 64 5.46 -6.73 -3.35
C LYS A 64 5.46 -6.02 -4.70
N LYS A 65 4.30 -5.93 -5.37
CA LYS A 65 4.18 -5.37 -6.71
C LYS A 65 3.11 -4.28 -6.79
N LEU A 66 3.50 -3.12 -7.34
CA LEU A 66 2.64 -1.97 -7.52
C LEU A 66 2.72 -1.44 -8.96
N GLU A 67 1.60 -1.50 -9.68
CA GLU A 67 1.48 -1.00 -11.06
C GLU A 67 0.70 0.32 -11.06
N LEU A 68 1.36 1.42 -11.44
CA LEU A 68 0.79 2.78 -11.49
C LEU A 68 0.92 3.40 -12.88
N SER A 69 1.02 2.56 -13.91
CA SER A 69 1.23 2.98 -15.29
C SER A 69 0.11 3.87 -15.81
N ASP A 70 0.43 4.75 -16.77
CA ASP A 70 -0.53 5.65 -17.44
C ASP A 70 -1.35 6.54 -16.48
N ASN A 71 -0.71 7.02 -15.42
CA ASN A 71 -1.29 8.02 -14.52
C ASN A 71 -0.66 9.42 -14.75
N ARG A 72 -0.86 10.34 -13.81
CA ARG A 72 -0.37 11.74 -13.88
C ARG A 72 0.46 12.10 -12.65
N ILE A 73 1.10 11.11 -12.03
CA ILE A 73 1.93 11.28 -10.83
C ILE A 73 3.21 11.99 -11.24
N SER A 74 3.67 12.94 -10.43
CA SER A 74 4.90 13.71 -10.70
C SER A 74 5.85 13.81 -9.49
N GLY A 75 5.55 13.11 -8.39
CA GLY A 75 6.32 13.17 -7.14
C GLY A 75 5.53 12.56 -5.97
N GLY A 76 5.93 12.88 -4.74
CA GLY A 76 5.28 12.39 -3.52
C GLY A 76 5.56 10.91 -3.24
N LEU A 77 6.72 10.41 -3.68
CA LEU A 77 7.10 8.99 -3.56
C LEU A 77 7.57 8.62 -2.15
N GLU A 78 7.75 9.60 -1.25
CA GLU A 78 8.15 9.41 0.14
C GLU A 78 7.19 8.46 0.87
N VAL A 79 5.88 8.58 0.59
CA VAL A 79 4.86 7.74 1.22
C VAL A 79 5.02 6.27 0.85
N LEU A 80 5.50 5.95 -0.36
CA LEU A 80 5.73 4.56 -0.77
C LEU A 80 6.79 3.92 0.12
N ALA A 81 7.88 4.65 0.39
CA ALA A 81 8.93 4.19 1.28
C ALA A 81 8.48 4.01 2.74
N GLU A 82 7.52 4.80 3.19
CA GLU A 82 6.98 4.71 4.56
C GLU A 82 5.93 3.61 4.72
N ARG A 83 5.18 3.29 3.67
CA ARG A 83 3.98 2.44 3.73
C ARG A 83 4.14 1.07 3.10
N LEU A 84 5.09 0.90 2.17
CA LEU A 84 5.27 -0.31 1.34
C LEU A 84 6.70 -0.86 1.48
N VAL A 85 7.07 -1.23 2.71
CA VAL A 85 8.47 -1.58 3.05
C VAL A 85 9.02 -2.81 2.32
N ASN A 86 8.13 -3.71 1.87
CA ASN A 86 8.47 -4.94 1.16
C ASN A 86 8.25 -4.85 -0.37
N LEU A 87 8.08 -3.63 -0.91
CA LEU A 87 7.88 -3.44 -2.34
C LEU A 87 9.14 -3.81 -3.13
N THR A 88 9.01 -4.75 -4.05
CA THR A 88 10.09 -5.25 -4.92
C THR A 88 9.96 -4.77 -6.36
N HIS A 89 8.74 -4.56 -6.84
CA HIS A 89 8.43 -4.17 -8.20
C HIS A 89 7.53 -2.93 -8.22
N LEU A 90 7.97 -1.89 -8.92
CA LEU A 90 7.23 -0.64 -9.08
C LEU A 90 7.19 -0.21 -10.54
N ASN A 91 5.99 -0.09 -11.10
CA ASN A 91 5.81 0.48 -12.43
C ASN A 91 5.22 1.89 -12.35
N LEU A 92 5.98 2.86 -12.83
CA LEU A 92 5.64 4.27 -12.92
C LEU A 92 5.60 4.76 -14.38
N SER A 93 5.59 3.86 -15.36
CA SER A 93 5.57 4.22 -16.78
C SER A 93 4.39 5.13 -17.14
N GLY A 94 4.59 6.00 -18.13
CA GLY A 94 3.56 6.92 -18.62
C GLY A 94 3.14 8.03 -17.64
N ASN A 95 3.88 8.25 -16.55
CA ASN A 95 3.64 9.33 -15.59
C ASN A 95 4.38 10.64 -15.96
N LYS A 96 4.41 11.61 -15.04
CA LYS A 96 4.92 12.98 -15.24
C LYS A 96 6.21 13.27 -14.46
N PHE A 97 7.08 12.27 -14.31
CA PHE A 97 8.41 12.45 -13.74
C PHE A 97 9.34 13.09 -14.77
N LYS A 98 9.91 14.26 -14.41
CA LYS A 98 10.81 15.04 -15.28
C LYS A 98 12.26 15.00 -14.80
N ASP A 99 12.44 15.06 -13.49
CA ASP A 99 13.75 15.20 -12.86
C ASP A 99 14.10 13.97 -12.04
N ILE A 100 15.36 13.53 -12.11
CA ILE A 100 15.88 12.39 -11.34
C ILE A 100 15.70 12.61 -9.82
N SER A 101 15.77 13.85 -9.35
CA SER A 101 15.60 14.19 -7.93
C SER A 101 14.22 13.80 -7.38
N THR A 102 13.17 13.76 -8.22
CA THR A 102 11.83 13.34 -7.80
C THR A 102 11.75 11.86 -7.42
N LEU A 103 12.76 11.07 -7.80
CA LEU A 103 12.87 9.63 -7.54
C LEU A 103 13.76 9.34 -6.32
N GLU A 104 14.45 10.33 -5.74
CA GLU A 104 15.27 10.18 -4.54
C GLU A 104 14.58 9.46 -3.38
N PRO A 105 13.27 9.67 -3.11
CA PRO A 105 12.60 8.96 -2.03
C PRO A 105 12.60 7.44 -2.18
N LEU A 106 12.66 6.91 -3.41
CA LEU A 106 12.69 5.47 -3.67
C LEU A 106 13.94 4.80 -3.11
N LYS A 107 15.01 5.56 -2.85
CA LYS A 107 16.22 5.04 -2.18
C LYS A 107 15.92 4.41 -0.82
N LYS A 108 14.84 4.85 -0.16
CA LYS A 108 14.41 4.35 1.14
C LYS A 108 13.62 3.04 1.07
N LEU A 109 13.33 2.51 -0.13
CA LEU A 109 12.75 1.18 -0.31
C LEU A 109 13.89 0.15 -0.39
N PRO A 110 14.16 -0.62 0.68
CA PRO A 110 15.32 -1.50 0.73
C PRO A 110 15.20 -2.71 -0.19
N GLN A 111 13.97 -3.16 -0.46
CA GLN A 111 13.68 -4.36 -1.26
C GLN A 111 13.38 -4.07 -2.73
N LEU A 112 13.43 -2.80 -3.18
CA LEU A 112 13.06 -2.44 -4.54
C LEU A 112 14.10 -2.96 -5.54
N LYS A 113 13.72 -3.96 -6.34
CA LYS A 113 14.57 -4.64 -7.32
C LYS A 113 14.28 -4.19 -8.75
N SER A 114 13.03 -3.88 -9.07
CA SER A 114 12.59 -3.53 -10.43
C SER A 114 11.79 -2.24 -10.44
N LEU A 115 12.17 -1.33 -11.35
CA LEU A 115 11.54 -0.04 -11.56
C LEU A 115 11.33 0.20 -13.05
N ASP A 116 10.11 0.53 -13.44
CA ASP A 116 9.77 0.93 -14.80
C ASP A 116 9.35 2.40 -14.82
N LEU A 117 10.01 3.20 -15.65
CA LEU A 117 9.78 4.62 -15.86
C LEU A 117 9.60 4.93 -17.34
N PHE A 118 9.35 3.92 -18.17
CA PHE A 118 9.17 4.08 -19.60
C PHE A 118 8.11 5.16 -19.91
N ASN A 119 8.32 5.93 -20.99
CA ASN A 119 7.39 7.00 -21.38
C ASN A 119 7.18 8.10 -20.31
N CYS A 120 8.14 8.30 -19.41
CA CYS A 120 8.24 9.51 -18.57
C CYS A 120 9.15 10.56 -19.22
N GLU A 121 9.08 11.82 -18.80
CA GLU A 121 9.94 12.87 -19.36
C GLU A 121 11.42 12.67 -18.97
N VAL A 122 11.67 12.10 -17.77
CA VAL A 122 12.99 11.79 -17.22
C VAL A 122 13.82 10.84 -18.09
N THR A 123 13.19 9.99 -18.90
CA THR A 123 13.89 9.02 -19.77
C THR A 123 14.61 9.70 -20.94
N ASN A 124 14.32 10.98 -21.21
CA ASN A 124 14.97 11.76 -22.28
C ASN A 124 16.30 12.39 -21.83
N LEU A 125 16.68 12.25 -20.55
CA LEU A 125 17.94 12.76 -20.04
C LEU A 125 19.11 11.90 -20.55
N ALA A 126 20.22 12.54 -20.94
CA ALA A 126 21.35 11.87 -21.59
C ALA A 126 21.96 10.74 -20.74
N ASP A 127 22.05 10.95 -19.42
CA ASP A 127 22.66 10.01 -18.48
C ASP A 127 21.59 9.32 -17.61
N TYR A 128 20.38 9.15 -18.14
CA TYR A 128 19.22 8.66 -17.40
C TYR A 128 19.50 7.34 -16.66
N ARG A 129 19.85 6.27 -17.38
CA ARG A 129 20.07 4.94 -16.77
C ARG A 129 21.18 4.97 -15.72
N GLU A 130 22.34 5.51 -16.08
CA GLU A 130 23.49 5.60 -15.15
C GLU A 130 23.15 6.41 -13.89
N SER A 131 22.41 7.50 -14.04
CA SER A 131 22.00 8.35 -12.91
C SER A 131 21.01 7.64 -11.99
N ILE A 132 20.08 6.85 -12.54
CA ILE A 132 19.13 6.07 -11.75
C ILE A 132 19.83 4.95 -10.99
N PHE A 133 20.67 4.14 -11.64
CA PHE A 133 21.42 3.09 -10.95
C PHE A 133 22.37 3.65 -9.88
N LYS A 134 22.95 4.83 -10.12
CA LYS A 134 23.76 5.53 -9.11
C LYS A 134 22.93 6.04 -7.93
N LEU A 135 21.70 6.50 -8.19
CA LEU A 135 20.79 7.01 -7.17
C LEU A 135 20.19 5.88 -6.33
N LEU A 136 19.83 4.78 -6.98
CA LEU A 136 19.15 3.60 -6.44
C LEU A 136 20.04 2.36 -6.60
N PRO A 137 21.11 2.23 -5.79
CA PRO A 137 22.06 1.13 -5.91
C PRO A 137 21.47 -0.24 -5.54
N GLN A 138 20.29 -0.28 -4.91
CA GLN A 138 19.55 -1.53 -4.66
C GLN A 138 18.84 -2.08 -5.90
N LEU A 139 18.67 -1.26 -6.94
CA LEU A 139 17.90 -1.60 -8.12
C LEU A 139 18.67 -2.60 -8.99
N THR A 140 18.02 -3.68 -9.38
CA THR A 140 18.57 -4.69 -10.29
C THR A 140 18.15 -4.39 -11.73
N TYR A 141 16.88 -4.07 -11.94
CA TYR A 141 16.28 -3.86 -13.25
C TYR A 141 15.66 -2.47 -13.36
N LEU A 142 15.97 -1.78 -14.46
CA LEU A 142 15.39 -0.51 -14.86
C LEU A 142 14.79 -0.65 -16.26
N ASP A 143 13.51 -0.36 -16.42
CA ASP A 143 12.76 -0.49 -17.67
C ASP A 143 12.89 -1.90 -18.31
N GLY A 144 13.00 -2.94 -17.47
CA GLY A 144 13.15 -4.33 -17.92
C GLY A 144 14.59 -4.79 -18.21
N TYR A 145 15.59 -3.93 -18.03
CA TYR A 145 17.00 -4.27 -18.30
C TYR A 145 17.89 -3.96 -17.10
N ASP A 146 18.92 -4.76 -16.87
CA ASP A 146 19.94 -4.50 -15.84
C ASP A 146 20.98 -3.45 -16.28
N ILE A 147 22.04 -3.27 -15.50
CA ILE A 147 23.14 -2.34 -15.79
C ILE A 147 23.98 -2.75 -17.02
N ASP A 148 23.97 -4.04 -17.36
CA ASP A 148 24.71 -4.63 -18.49
C ASP A 148 23.83 -4.79 -19.75
N ASP A 149 22.65 -4.16 -19.76
CA ASP A 149 21.62 -4.25 -20.80
C ASP A 149 21.09 -5.68 -21.06
N CYS A 150 21.12 -6.55 -20.05
CA CYS A 150 20.46 -7.84 -20.09
C CYS A 150 18.99 -7.70 -19.70
N GLU A 151 18.10 -8.29 -20.50
CA GLU A 151 16.66 -8.31 -20.22
C GLU A 151 16.37 -9.19 -18.99
N ALA A 152 15.49 -8.70 -18.11
CA ALA A 152 15.01 -9.46 -16.96
C ALA A 152 14.33 -10.75 -17.43
N SER A 153 14.68 -11.88 -16.82
CA SER A 153 13.97 -13.13 -17.08
C SER A 153 12.60 -13.08 -16.42
N ASP A 154 11.55 -13.58 -17.10
CA ASP A 154 10.21 -13.72 -16.51
C ASP A 154 10.23 -14.53 -15.19
N SER A 155 11.26 -15.36 -14.96
CA SER A 155 11.44 -16.15 -13.74
C SER A 155 11.92 -15.33 -12.53
N ASP A 156 12.50 -14.15 -12.73
CA ASP A 156 13.11 -13.36 -11.65
C ASP A 156 12.07 -12.51 -10.89
N GLY A 157 10.82 -12.45 -11.38
CA GLY A 157 9.74 -11.65 -10.81
C GLY A 157 8.74 -12.41 -9.91
N GLU A 158 8.75 -13.74 -9.91
CA GLU A 158 7.76 -14.57 -9.18
C GLU A 158 8.34 -15.37 -8.01
N GLY A 159 9.65 -15.30 -7.77
CA GLY A 159 10.36 -16.15 -6.82
C GLY A 159 11.07 -15.37 -5.72
N ASP A 160 10.33 -14.65 -4.87
CA ASP A 160 10.83 -14.29 -3.54
C ASP A 160 9.71 -14.62 -2.54
N GLY A 161 9.48 -15.93 -2.42
CA GLY A 161 9.02 -16.50 -1.16
C GLY A 161 10.15 -16.24 -0.18
N VAL A 162 9.92 -15.30 0.72
CA VAL A 162 10.72 -15.21 1.94
C VAL A 162 10.61 -16.59 2.56
N GLU A 163 11.66 -17.40 2.43
CA GLU A 163 11.82 -18.58 3.27
C GLU A 163 11.92 -17.98 4.67
N ASP A 164 10.84 -18.08 5.44
CA ASP A 164 10.85 -17.83 6.86
C ASP A 164 11.89 -18.81 7.43
N GLU A 165 13.13 -18.33 7.63
CA GLU A 165 14.17 -19.01 8.39
C GLU A 165 13.79 -19.03 9.88
N ASP A 166 12.69 -19.70 10.21
CA ASP A 166 12.28 -20.03 11.58
C ASP A 166 12.05 -21.54 11.68
N GLU A 167 13.02 -22.36 11.26
CA GLU A 167 13.07 -23.74 11.74
C GLU A 167 14.50 -24.25 11.93
N GLU A 168 14.70 -24.73 13.16
CA GLU A 168 15.71 -25.67 13.62
C GLU A 168 17.06 -25.14 14.12
N GLY A 169 17.14 -25.13 15.45
CA GLY A 169 18.37 -25.11 16.22
C GLY A 169 18.25 -25.93 17.51
N LEU A 170 17.71 -27.16 17.45
CA LEU A 170 17.95 -28.16 18.48
C LEU A 170 18.46 -29.46 17.86
N GLU A 171 19.77 -29.50 17.66
CA GLU A 171 20.54 -30.71 17.42
C GLU A 171 20.37 -31.69 18.60
N GLY A 172 19.84 -32.87 18.32
CA GLY A 172 19.77 -33.99 19.25
C GLY A 172 19.96 -35.29 18.46
N GLU A 173 21.18 -35.80 18.54
CA GLU A 173 21.71 -36.93 17.78
C GLU A 173 20.91 -38.23 17.94
N SER A 174 20.94 -39.01 16.86
CA SER A 174 20.45 -40.37 16.67
C SER A 174 20.85 -41.36 17.76
N GLU A 175 19.91 -42.18 18.23
CA GLU A 175 20.20 -43.56 18.63
C GLU A 175 19.07 -44.50 18.17
N ASP A 176 19.51 -45.60 17.54
CA ASP A 176 18.76 -46.78 17.10
C ASP A 176 17.71 -47.26 18.12
N PHE A 177 16.55 -47.68 17.64
CA PHE A 177 15.82 -48.75 18.33
C PHE A 177 15.06 -49.64 17.35
N ASP A 178 15.48 -50.92 17.35
CA ASP A 178 14.92 -52.06 16.63
C ASP A 178 13.40 -52.19 16.82
N GLU A 179 12.72 -52.47 15.71
CA GLU A 179 11.31 -52.86 15.67
C GLU A 179 11.24 -54.39 15.49
N GLU A 180 11.00 -55.12 16.58
CA GLU A 180 10.56 -56.52 16.53
C GLU A 180 9.18 -56.60 17.20
N GLU A 181 8.19 -56.97 16.39
CA GLU A 181 6.85 -57.41 16.82
C GLU A 181 6.96 -58.70 17.62
N GLU A 182 6.24 -58.79 18.75
CA GLU A 182 5.63 -60.05 19.17
C GLU A 182 4.25 -59.75 19.79
N GLU A 183 3.22 -60.34 19.20
CA GLU A 183 1.92 -60.57 19.81
C GLU A 183 2.08 -61.64 20.90
N ASP A 184 1.40 -61.52 22.05
CA ASP A 184 0.75 -62.66 22.73
C ASP A 184 -0.01 -62.24 24.01
N GLU A 185 -1.32 -62.47 23.92
CA GLU A 185 -2.26 -63.09 24.87
C GLU A 185 -2.18 -62.87 26.41
N GLU A 186 -3.33 -62.36 26.90
CA GLU A 186 -4.18 -62.86 28.00
C GLU A 186 -3.77 -62.86 29.50
N ASP A 187 -4.65 -62.19 30.26
CA ASP A 187 -5.37 -62.66 31.47
C ASP A 187 -4.95 -62.23 32.89
N VAL A 188 -5.97 -61.67 33.58
CA VAL A 188 -6.34 -61.63 35.02
C VAL A 188 -5.27 -61.28 36.09
N VAL A 189 -5.50 -60.40 37.08
CA VAL A 189 -6.51 -60.46 38.16
C VAL A 189 -6.57 -59.11 38.92
N ALA A 190 -7.66 -58.93 39.66
CA ALA A 190 -7.96 -57.92 40.70
C ALA A 190 -6.77 -57.61 41.65
N GLU A 191 -6.70 -56.43 42.28
CA GLU A 191 -7.38 -56.14 43.55
C GLU A 191 -7.64 -54.63 43.75
N GLU A 192 -8.64 -54.39 44.59
CA GLU A 192 -9.17 -53.13 45.10
C GLU A 192 -8.15 -52.29 45.89
N ASP A 193 -8.27 -50.96 45.87
CA ASP A 193 -8.14 -50.17 47.10
C ASP A 193 -8.92 -48.84 47.00
N ASP A 194 -9.78 -48.67 47.99
CA ASP A 194 -10.61 -47.51 48.28
C ASP A 194 -9.75 -46.37 48.84
N SER A 195 -10.05 -45.12 48.44
CA SER A 195 -10.11 -44.04 49.43
C SER A 195 -10.88 -42.84 48.89
N ALA A 196 -12.07 -42.67 49.45
CA ALA A 196 -12.78 -41.41 49.51
C ALA A 196 -12.19 -40.57 50.64
N ASP A 197 -11.93 -39.28 50.40
CA ASP A 197 -11.85 -38.20 51.40
C ASP A 197 -11.85 -36.86 50.66
N ASP A 198 -13.00 -36.21 50.49
CA ASP A 198 -13.54 -35.12 51.34
C ASP A 198 -12.55 -33.97 51.61
N SER A 199 -12.81 -32.82 51.00
CA SER A 199 -12.91 -31.55 51.73
C SER A 199 -13.45 -30.47 50.80
N ALA A 200 -14.62 -29.98 51.19
CA ALA A 200 -15.13 -28.69 50.81
C ALA A 200 -14.15 -27.58 51.25
N ASP A 201 -14.11 -26.49 50.50
CA ASP A 201 -14.21 -25.18 51.13
C ASP A 201 -14.83 -24.16 50.16
N GLU A 202 -15.76 -23.41 50.74
CA GLU A 202 -16.45 -22.28 50.15
C GLU A 202 -15.50 -21.08 50.08
N GLU A 203 -15.82 -20.07 49.27
CA GLU A 203 -15.67 -18.64 49.62
C GLU A 203 -16.37 -17.83 48.51
N GLU A 204 -17.63 -17.52 48.82
CA GLU A 204 -18.29 -16.22 48.73
C GLU A 204 -17.53 -15.06 48.05
N GLY A 205 -18.24 -14.35 47.17
CA GLY A 205 -17.76 -13.11 46.57
C GLY A 205 -18.87 -12.40 45.79
N GLU A 206 -19.95 -12.05 46.49
CA GLU A 206 -20.93 -11.06 46.02
C GLU A 206 -20.25 -9.70 45.76
N VAL A 207 -20.63 -9.00 44.69
CA VAL A 207 -20.98 -7.56 44.74
C VAL A 207 -21.53 -7.10 43.39
N ASN A 208 -22.85 -6.84 43.43
CA ASN A 208 -23.63 -5.72 42.86
C ASN A 208 -23.47 -5.33 41.39
N GLY A 209 -24.57 -5.48 40.66
CA GLY A 209 -24.88 -4.61 39.54
C GLY A 209 -25.29 -3.21 40.01
N ASP A 210 -25.24 -2.26 39.07
CA ASP A 210 -26.35 -1.32 38.93
C ASP A 210 -26.39 -0.78 37.50
N LEU A 211 -27.63 -0.62 37.03
CA LEU A 211 -28.07 0.02 35.80
C LEU A 211 -28.64 1.37 36.22
N ASP A 212 -28.28 2.47 35.55
CA ASP A 212 -29.05 3.72 35.41
C ASP A 212 -28.16 4.64 34.54
N SER A 213 -28.51 5.07 33.32
CA SER A 213 -29.64 5.85 32.80
C SER A 213 -29.75 7.28 33.33
N GLU A 214 -30.06 8.19 32.39
CA GLU A 214 -30.50 9.59 32.57
C GLU A 214 -29.33 10.56 32.86
N ASP A 215 -29.24 11.78 32.33
CA ASP A 215 -30.15 12.71 31.64
C ASP A 215 -29.23 13.79 31.00
N GLU A 216 -29.44 14.24 29.77
CA GLU A 216 -30.32 15.36 29.33
C GLU A 216 -29.76 16.77 29.64
N GLU A 217 -30.19 17.69 28.78
CA GLU A 217 -30.10 19.16 28.82
C GLU A 217 -28.87 19.77 28.10
N ASP A 218 -28.95 20.16 26.83
CA ASP A 218 -29.80 21.15 26.14
C ASP A 218 -29.32 22.61 26.27
N GLU A 219 -29.65 23.34 25.20
CA GLU A 219 -29.83 24.79 25.08
C GLU A 219 -28.55 25.64 24.95
N ASP A 220 -28.44 26.62 24.05
CA ASP A 220 -29.30 27.08 22.96
C ASP A 220 -28.51 28.15 22.18
N ASP A 221 -28.93 28.35 20.93
CA ASP A 221 -29.10 29.63 20.23
C ASP A 221 -28.07 30.77 20.42
N ASP A 222 -27.58 31.27 19.30
CA ASP A 222 -28.27 32.42 18.71
C ASP A 222 -27.76 32.71 17.29
N ASP A 223 -28.74 32.79 16.42
CA ASP A 223 -28.77 33.39 15.09
C ASP A 223 -28.04 34.75 15.04
N ASP A 224 -27.47 35.11 13.89
CA ASP A 224 -28.11 36.21 13.18
C ASP A 224 -27.73 36.25 11.70
N ASP A 225 -28.79 36.52 10.98
CA ASP A 225 -29.01 36.39 9.55
C ASP A 225 -28.65 37.69 8.81
N GLU A 226 -28.76 37.59 7.49
CA GLU A 226 -29.21 38.67 6.60
C GLU A 226 -28.26 39.84 6.20
N ASP A 227 -27.87 39.74 4.92
CA ASP A 227 -28.43 40.56 3.84
C ASP A 227 -27.47 41.49 3.06
N SER A 228 -27.77 41.46 1.77
CA SER A 228 -27.75 42.54 0.81
C SER A 228 -26.59 42.65 -0.17
N SER A 229 -27.05 42.82 -1.41
CA SER A 229 -26.36 42.64 -2.68
C SER A 229 -25.92 44.01 -3.27
N PRO A 230 -25.86 44.26 -4.59
CA PRO A 230 -24.61 44.62 -5.29
C PRO A 230 -24.58 46.06 -5.85
N ALA A 231 -23.40 46.65 -6.08
CA ALA A 231 -23.23 47.82 -6.98
C ALA A 231 -21.73 48.06 -7.28
N LYS A 232 -21.24 48.04 -8.53
CA LYS A 232 -21.36 49.05 -9.62
C LYS A 232 -20.28 50.14 -9.56
N GLY A 233 -19.16 49.88 -10.24
CA GLY A 233 -18.48 50.77 -11.20
C GLY A 233 -17.74 52.02 -10.71
N GLU A 234 -16.51 52.20 -11.20
CA GLU A 234 -16.05 53.52 -11.67
C GLU A 234 -14.99 53.39 -12.78
N LYS A 235 -15.21 54.16 -13.85
CA LYS A 235 -14.34 54.35 -15.02
C LYS A 235 -13.39 55.51 -14.76
N ARG A 236 -12.10 55.40 -15.10
CA ARG A 236 -11.24 56.53 -15.51
C ARG A 236 -10.23 56.00 -16.54
N LYS A 237 -10.36 56.29 -17.84
CA LYS A 237 -10.10 57.50 -18.65
C LYS A 237 -8.71 57.44 -19.31
N ARG A 238 -8.78 57.27 -20.63
CA ARG A 238 -7.82 57.39 -21.73
C ARG A 238 -6.91 58.63 -21.63
N ASP A 239 -5.67 58.54 -22.13
CA ASP A 239 -5.19 59.47 -23.17
C ASP A 239 -4.20 58.80 -24.16
N PRO A 240 -4.22 59.18 -25.46
CA PRO A 240 -3.44 58.59 -26.55
C PRO A 240 -2.58 59.61 -27.34
N GLU A 241 -1.26 59.55 -27.25
CA GLU A 241 -0.26 60.26 -28.11
C GLU A 241 1.00 59.36 -28.05
N ASP A 242 1.70 58.90 -29.10
CA ASP A 242 2.05 59.39 -30.45
C ASP A 242 1.92 58.20 -31.44
N GLU A 243 1.27 58.27 -32.60
CA GLU A 243 1.67 58.90 -33.89
C GLU A 243 3.05 58.49 -34.42
N GLU A 244 2.99 57.77 -35.56
CA GLU A 244 3.89 57.78 -36.74
C GLU A 244 5.33 57.24 -36.51
N ASP A 245 5.84 56.30 -37.30
CA ASP A 245 6.09 56.45 -38.73
C ASP A 245 5.89 55.13 -39.51
N GLU A 246 5.33 55.32 -40.71
CA GLU A 246 5.46 54.47 -41.88
C GLU A 246 6.94 54.29 -42.25
N GLU A 247 7.31 53.18 -42.89
CA GLU A 247 7.96 53.18 -44.22
C GLU A 247 8.03 51.71 -44.71
N GLU A 248 7.24 51.44 -45.76
CA GLU A 248 7.52 50.42 -46.75
C GLU A 248 8.81 50.79 -47.49
N ASP A 249 9.65 49.82 -47.86
CA ASP A 249 10.33 49.84 -49.15
C ASP A 249 10.86 48.43 -49.50
N ASP A 250 10.28 47.90 -50.57
CA ASP A 250 10.71 46.89 -51.57
C ASP A 250 11.40 45.56 -51.16
#